data_AF-A0A259F1X7-F1
#
_entry.id   AF-A0A259F1X7-F1
#
_cell.length_a   1.000
_cell.length_b   1.000
_cell.length_c   1.000
_cell.angle_alpha   90.00
_cell.angle_beta   90.00
_cell.angle_gamma   90.00
#
_symmetry.space_group_name_H-M   'P 1'
#
loop_
_entity.id
_entity.type
_entity.pdbx_description
1 polymer ?
#
loop_
_entity_poly.entity_id
_entity_poly.type
_entity_poly.pdbx_seq_one_letter_code
_entity_poly.pdbx_strand_id
1 'polypeptide(L)'
;MMALGKKSIGTILAAGWLACTATWAASVSVVGLFKDKAIVSIDGGRPRTLSAGQTVQGVKLLAADSDSASFDVDGKRRTLHMGQSFAGGPAAAAHQSVSLTADARGHFSAAGSLNGYPMSFLVDTGATSIAINAAEARRIGLDYKSGEAIGVGTAAGRVPAWRVKFNTVKVGSITLNHVDGLVVESGLNVPLLGMSFLNRMEMKRDGQTMTLIQRY
;
A
#
# COMPACT_ATOMS: atom_id res chain seq x y z
N MET A 1 -27.26 28.15 74.91
CA MET A 1 -25.92 28.16 74.27
C MET A 1 -25.76 26.82 73.55
N MET A 2 -26.18 26.72 72.27
CA MET A 2 -25.33 26.71 71.06
C MET A 2 -24.26 25.59 71.11
N ALA A 3 -24.33 24.45 70.42
CA ALA A 3 -24.54 24.09 69.00
C ALA A 3 -23.23 23.64 68.31
N LEU A 4 -23.28 22.39 67.82
CA LEU A 4 -22.60 21.76 66.65
C LEU A 4 -21.15 22.11 66.25
N GLY A 5 -20.37 21.06 65.96
CA GLY A 5 -19.17 21.15 65.13
C GLY A 5 -18.68 19.79 64.61
N LYS A 6 -19.38 19.20 63.63
CA LYS A 6 -18.89 18.07 62.81
C LYS A 6 -17.66 18.51 62.01
N LYS A 7 -16.55 17.77 62.07
CA LYS A 7 -15.39 17.99 61.20
C LYS A 7 -15.56 17.23 59.89
N SER A 8 -15.89 17.97 58.83
CA SER A 8 -15.82 17.52 57.44
C SER A 8 -14.36 17.40 57.00
N ILE A 9 -13.95 16.20 56.57
CA ILE A 9 -12.74 16.02 55.76
C ILE A 9 -13.19 16.12 54.30
N GLY A 10 -12.95 17.30 53.71
CA GLY A 10 -13.20 17.55 52.30
C GLY A 10 -12.08 16.94 51.46
N THR A 11 -12.40 15.89 50.70
CA THR A 11 -11.55 15.36 49.65
C THR A 11 -11.65 16.28 48.45
N ILE A 12 -10.60 17.06 48.18
CA ILE A 12 -10.45 17.84 46.95
C ILE A 12 -10.17 16.84 45.82
N LEU A 13 -11.18 16.59 44.98
CA LEU A 13 -11.01 15.91 43.70
C LEU A 13 -10.35 16.89 42.73
N ALA A 14 -9.04 16.76 42.50
CA ALA A 14 -8.35 17.46 41.44
C ALA A 14 -8.76 16.84 40.09
N ALA A 15 -9.61 17.55 39.35
CA ALA A 15 -9.96 17.23 37.97
C ALA A 15 -8.74 17.46 37.07
N GLY A 16 -8.01 16.38 36.78
CA GLY A 16 -6.95 16.39 35.77
C GLY A 16 -7.55 16.57 34.38
N TRP A 17 -7.48 17.78 33.85
CA TRP A 17 -7.73 18.06 32.43
C TRP A 17 -6.64 17.37 31.61
N LEU A 18 -6.95 16.20 31.03
CA LEU A 18 -6.18 15.68 29.90
C LEU A 18 -6.45 16.58 28.70
N ALA A 19 -5.56 17.56 28.49
CA ALA A 19 -5.47 18.27 27.23
C ALA A 19 -5.02 17.28 26.16
N CYS A 20 -5.97 16.78 25.38
CA CYS A 20 -5.72 16.01 24.18
C CYS A 20 -5.06 16.97 23.16
N THR A 21 -3.72 16.98 23.10
CA THR A 21 -3.01 17.69 22.05
C THR A 21 -3.21 16.90 20.76
N ALA A 22 -4.19 17.32 19.96
CA ALA A 22 -4.31 16.86 18.58
C ALA A 22 -2.97 17.15 17.90
N THR A 23 -2.21 16.10 17.60
CA THR A 23 -0.96 16.21 16.86
C THR A 23 -1.33 16.59 15.44
N TRP A 24 -1.02 17.82 15.03
CA TRP A 24 -1.23 18.27 13.66
C TRP A 24 -0.23 17.60 12.75
N ALA A 25 -0.72 17.11 11.63
CA ALA A 25 -0.02 16.21 10.73
C ALA A 25 0.39 17.03 9.50
N ALA A 26 1.54 17.70 9.56
CA ALA A 26 1.95 18.65 8.52
C ALA A 26 2.39 17.92 7.24
N SER A 27 1.72 18.19 6.12
CA SER A 27 2.08 17.65 4.80
C SER A 27 2.94 18.62 4.00
N VAL A 28 3.94 18.12 3.29
CA VAL A 28 4.94 18.89 2.53
C VAL A 28 5.09 18.29 1.15
N SER A 29 4.79 19.07 0.10
CA SER A 29 5.00 18.69 -1.29
C SER A 29 6.10 19.54 -1.90
N VAL A 30 7.07 18.93 -2.58
CA VAL A 30 8.14 19.65 -3.28
C VAL A 30 7.70 19.99 -4.70
N VAL A 31 7.58 21.28 -4.98
CA VAL A 31 7.15 21.83 -6.28
C VAL A 31 8.34 22.35 -7.10
N GLY A 32 9.45 22.69 -6.44
CA GLY A 32 10.67 23.20 -7.09
C GLY A 32 11.89 22.96 -6.22
N LEU A 33 13.04 22.73 -6.85
CA LEU A 33 14.32 22.45 -6.19
C LEU A 33 15.41 23.31 -6.81
N PHE A 34 16.21 23.92 -5.95
CA PHE A 34 17.33 24.79 -6.30
C PHE A 34 18.44 24.58 -5.29
N LYS A 35 19.64 25.07 -5.62
CA LYS A 35 20.74 25.13 -4.66
C LYS A 35 20.31 25.93 -3.41
N ASP A 36 20.32 25.25 -2.26
CA ASP A 36 19.97 25.76 -0.94
C ASP A 36 18.51 26.24 -0.77
N LYS A 37 17.63 25.99 -1.75
CA LYS A 37 16.23 26.42 -1.71
C LYS A 37 15.28 25.37 -2.27
N ALA A 38 14.11 25.25 -1.69
CA ALA A 38 13.03 24.42 -2.21
C ALA A 38 11.72 25.22 -2.26
N ILE A 39 10.97 25.11 -3.35
CA ILE A 39 9.59 25.55 -3.39
C ILE A 39 8.74 24.39 -2.88
N VAL A 40 8.00 24.64 -1.81
CA VAL A 40 7.15 23.65 -1.17
C VAL A 40 5.71 24.14 -1.03
N SER A 41 4.76 23.23 -1.14
CA SER A 41 3.39 23.43 -0.69
C SER A 41 3.21 22.68 0.62
N ILE A 42 2.80 23.39 1.68
CA ILE A 42 2.55 22.79 3.00
C ILE A 42 1.04 22.75 3.22
N ASP A 43 0.49 21.60 3.59
CA ASP A 43 -0.94 21.37 3.84
C ASP A 43 -1.84 21.73 2.65
N GLY A 44 -1.36 21.48 1.43
CA GLY A 44 -2.06 21.85 0.20
C GLY A 44 -2.16 23.37 -0.02
N GLY A 45 -1.45 24.17 0.80
CA GLY A 45 -1.40 25.61 0.70
C GLY A 45 -0.62 26.11 -0.53
N ARG A 46 -0.61 27.42 -0.74
CA ARG A 46 0.12 28.05 -1.85
C ARG A 46 1.62 27.70 -1.80
N PRO A 47 2.26 27.39 -2.94
CA PRO A 47 3.69 27.15 -3.02
C PRO A 47 4.48 28.32 -2.43
N ARG A 48 5.44 28.00 -1.57
CA ARG A 48 6.31 28.97 -0.92
C ARG A 48 7.76 28.50 -1.00
N THR A 49 8.68 29.44 -1.11
CA THR A 49 10.11 29.11 -1.12
C THR A 49 10.63 29.01 0.31
N LEU A 50 11.30 27.91 0.64
CA LEU A 50 12.10 27.74 1.84
C LEU A 50 13.58 27.77 1.48
N SER A 51 14.38 28.47 2.29
CA SER A 51 15.85 28.40 2.22
C SER A 51 16.39 27.43 3.28
N ALA A 52 17.55 26.83 3.04
CA ALA A 52 18.18 25.94 4.01
C ALA A 52 18.32 26.63 5.39
N GLY A 53 17.90 25.95 6.44
CA GLY A 53 17.78 26.46 7.81
C GLY A 53 16.43 27.08 8.17
N GLN A 54 15.60 27.47 7.18
CA GLN A 54 14.32 28.14 7.40
C GLN A 54 13.23 27.14 7.83
N THR A 55 12.42 27.52 8.83
CA THR A 55 11.30 26.73 9.34
C THR A 55 9.98 27.43 9.10
N VAL A 56 8.99 26.71 8.57
CA VAL A 56 7.64 27.23 8.31
C VAL A 56 6.62 26.14 8.59
N GLN A 57 5.58 26.44 9.38
CA GLN A 57 4.49 25.48 9.70
C GLN A 57 5.00 24.10 10.20
N GLY A 58 6.03 24.09 11.05
CA GLY A 58 6.61 22.86 11.60
C GLY A 58 7.59 22.11 10.68
N VAL A 59 7.86 22.65 9.49
CA VAL A 59 8.73 22.05 8.47
C VAL A 59 9.97 22.91 8.31
N LYS A 60 11.14 22.37 8.64
CA LYS A 60 12.43 23.05 8.47
C LYS A 60 13.18 22.47 7.29
N LEU A 61 13.61 23.31 6.34
CA LEU A 61 14.53 22.84 5.30
C LEU A 61 15.93 22.70 5.90
N LEU A 62 16.55 21.53 5.78
CA LEU A 62 17.90 21.26 6.26
C LEU A 62 18.94 21.52 5.16
N ALA A 63 18.70 20.98 3.97
CA ALA A 63 19.53 21.18 2.78
C ALA A 63 18.69 20.92 1.51
N ALA A 64 19.01 21.59 0.41
CA ALA A 64 18.41 21.34 -0.90
C ALA A 64 19.45 21.49 -2.01
N ASP A 65 19.36 20.63 -3.01
CA ASP A 65 20.08 20.72 -4.28
C ASP A 65 19.07 20.64 -5.44
N SER A 66 19.53 20.40 -6.67
CA SER A 66 18.68 20.30 -7.87
C SER A 66 17.91 18.98 -7.97
N ASP A 67 18.27 17.94 -7.21
CA ASP A 67 17.71 16.60 -7.26
C ASP A 67 16.83 16.27 -6.04
N SER A 68 17.21 16.77 -4.86
CA SER A 68 16.53 16.46 -3.60
C SER A 68 16.54 17.62 -2.60
N ALA A 69 15.61 17.57 -1.64
CA ALA A 69 15.61 18.41 -0.46
C ALA A 69 15.38 17.58 0.80
N SER A 70 16.15 17.87 1.84
CA SER A 70 16.01 17.26 3.16
C SER A 70 15.32 18.22 4.11
N PHE A 71 14.25 17.77 4.75
CA PHE A 71 13.43 18.52 5.68
C PHE A 71 13.49 17.87 7.07
N ASP A 72 13.37 18.67 8.11
CA ASP A 72 12.97 18.21 9.43
C ASP A 72 11.47 18.49 9.56
N VAL A 73 10.70 17.42 9.73
CA VAL A 73 9.26 17.46 9.97
C VAL A 73 8.99 16.68 11.24
N ASP A 74 8.46 17.35 12.26
CA ASP A 74 8.21 16.78 13.59
C ASP A 74 9.45 16.11 14.23
N GLY A 75 10.64 16.71 14.07
CA GLY A 75 11.90 16.20 14.64
C GLY A 75 12.51 15.02 13.87
N LYS A 76 11.92 14.64 12.72
CA LYS A 76 12.44 13.57 11.85
C LYS A 76 12.94 14.15 10.54
N ARG A 77 14.15 13.76 10.16
CA ARG A 77 14.71 14.06 8.84
C ARG A 77 13.98 13.26 7.76
N ARG A 78 13.47 13.94 6.74
CA ARG A 78 12.79 13.42 5.55
C ARG A 78 13.44 13.97 4.30
N THR A 79 13.85 13.11 3.38
CA THR A 79 14.36 13.54 2.07
C THR A 79 13.25 13.36 1.03
N LEU A 80 12.98 14.41 0.27
CA LEU A 80 11.96 14.44 -0.78
C LEU A 80 12.61 14.89 -2.10
N HIS A 81 12.24 14.22 -3.18
CA HIS A 81 12.63 14.62 -4.54
C HIS A 81 11.56 15.51 -5.17
N MET A 82 11.88 16.09 -6.33
CA MET A 82 10.92 16.89 -7.11
C MET A 82 9.60 16.14 -7.34
N GLY A 83 8.47 16.78 -7.05
CA GLY A 83 7.14 16.19 -7.23
C GLY A 83 6.72 15.18 -6.15
N GLN A 84 7.59 14.85 -5.20
CA GLN A 84 7.24 14.01 -4.06
C GLN A 84 6.58 14.81 -2.94
N SER A 85 5.69 14.15 -2.21
CA SER A 85 5.03 14.71 -1.04
C SER A 85 5.16 13.80 0.18
N PHE A 86 5.30 14.43 1.33
CA PHE A 86 5.20 13.83 2.65
C PHE A 86 3.88 14.28 3.27
N ALA A 87 3.15 13.39 3.95
CA ALA A 87 2.06 13.79 4.83
C ALA A 87 2.47 13.43 6.25
N GLY A 88 2.66 14.44 7.11
CA GLY A 88 2.86 14.27 8.53
C GLY A 88 1.66 13.55 9.14
N GLY A 89 1.91 12.81 10.20
CA GLY A 89 1.01 11.81 10.75
C GLY A 89 1.82 10.57 11.13
N PRO A 90 1.28 9.64 11.95
CA PRO A 90 1.83 8.29 11.94
C PRO A 90 1.95 7.89 10.47
N ALA A 91 3.02 7.18 10.08
CA ALA A 91 3.04 6.57 8.77
C ALA A 91 1.80 5.66 8.72
N ALA A 92 0.67 6.20 8.24
CA ALA A 92 -0.39 5.41 7.68
C ALA A 92 0.38 4.61 6.66
N ALA A 93 0.56 3.32 6.96
CA ALA A 93 1.38 2.42 6.17
C ALA A 93 1.10 2.78 4.72
N ALA A 94 2.08 3.35 4.00
CA ALA A 94 1.81 3.77 2.63
C ALA A 94 1.39 2.48 1.94
N HIS A 95 0.09 2.39 1.67
CA HIS A 95 -0.55 1.15 1.27
C HIS A 95 0.16 0.77 -0.03
N GLN A 96 0.82 -0.39 -0.04
CA GLN A 96 1.64 -0.80 -1.17
C GLN A 96 0.77 -0.77 -2.42
N SER A 97 1.27 -0.15 -3.49
CA SER A 97 0.47 0.05 -4.69
C SER A 97 1.24 -0.25 -5.96
N VAL A 98 0.48 -0.57 -7.00
CA VAL A 98 1.01 -0.81 -8.35
C VAL A 98 0.04 -0.26 -9.37
N SER A 99 0.58 0.45 -10.36
CA SER A 99 -0.17 0.95 -11.51
C SER A 99 0.10 0.07 -12.71
N LEU A 100 -0.98 -0.39 -13.35
CA LEU A 100 -0.99 -1.26 -14.51
C LEU A 100 -1.61 -0.50 -15.67
N THR A 101 -1.02 -0.62 -16.85
CA THR A 101 -1.58 -0.07 -18.09
C THR A 101 -2.22 -1.19 -18.90
N ALA A 102 -3.41 -0.94 -19.43
CA ALA A 102 -4.11 -1.89 -20.29
C ALA A 102 -3.38 -2.10 -21.63
N ASP A 103 -3.47 -3.32 -22.15
CA ASP A 103 -3.05 -3.64 -23.52
C ASP A 103 -4.03 -3.04 -24.56
N ALA A 104 -3.72 -3.21 -25.85
CA ALA A 104 -4.58 -2.75 -26.94
C ALA A 104 -5.99 -3.36 -26.94
N ARG A 105 -6.21 -4.45 -26.19
CA ARG A 105 -7.51 -5.13 -26.02
C ARG A 105 -8.20 -4.73 -24.71
N GLY A 106 -7.62 -3.84 -23.91
CA GLY A 106 -8.17 -3.38 -22.64
C GLY A 106 -7.86 -4.30 -21.45
N HIS A 107 -6.99 -5.30 -21.62
CA HIS A 107 -6.61 -6.23 -20.55
C HIS A 107 -5.44 -5.70 -19.73
N PHE A 108 -5.46 -5.93 -18.42
CA PHE A 108 -4.36 -5.56 -17.53
C PHE A 108 -3.48 -6.77 -17.25
N SER A 109 -2.18 -6.62 -17.49
CA SER A 109 -1.18 -7.61 -17.11
C SER A 109 -0.29 -7.04 -16.00
N ALA A 110 0.01 -7.87 -15.01
CA ALA A 110 0.79 -7.50 -13.84
C ALA A 110 2.07 -8.32 -13.79
N ALA A 111 3.21 -7.64 -13.81
CA ALA A 111 4.51 -8.28 -13.59
C ALA A 111 4.68 -8.62 -12.10
N GLY A 112 5.16 -9.84 -11.84
CA GLY A 112 5.24 -10.33 -10.47
C GLY A 112 6.07 -11.59 -10.33
N SER A 113 5.87 -12.26 -9.20
CA SER A 113 6.46 -13.56 -8.94
C SER A 113 5.57 -14.43 -8.06
N LEU A 114 5.68 -15.74 -8.24
CA LEU A 114 5.03 -16.75 -7.42
C LEU A 114 6.07 -17.67 -6.82
N ASN A 115 6.10 -17.77 -5.50
CA ASN A 115 7.15 -18.48 -4.75
C ASN A 115 8.57 -18.06 -5.19
N GLY A 116 8.76 -16.79 -5.52
CA GLY A 116 10.04 -16.24 -6.00
C GLY A 116 10.32 -16.39 -7.50
N TYR A 117 9.51 -17.15 -8.24
CA TYR A 117 9.68 -17.34 -9.68
C TYR A 117 8.99 -16.22 -10.47
N PRO A 118 9.69 -15.52 -11.39
CA PRO A 118 9.10 -14.46 -12.19
C PRO A 118 7.96 -14.97 -13.08
N MET A 119 6.91 -14.16 -13.19
CA MET A 119 5.77 -14.42 -14.06
C MET A 119 4.96 -13.14 -14.35
N SER A 120 4.16 -13.20 -15.42
CA SER A 120 3.19 -12.17 -15.76
C SER A 120 1.79 -12.74 -15.56
N PHE A 121 0.96 -12.04 -14.79
CA PHE A 121 -0.41 -12.43 -14.53
C PHE A 121 -1.36 -11.55 -15.33
N LEU A 122 -2.37 -12.17 -15.94
CA LEU A 122 -3.54 -11.45 -16.42
C LEU A 122 -4.46 -11.15 -15.23
N VAL A 123 -4.87 -9.89 -15.06
CA VAL A 123 -5.84 -9.53 -14.01
C VAL A 123 -7.22 -10.04 -14.42
N ASP A 124 -7.81 -10.88 -13.58
CA ASP A 124 -9.12 -11.48 -13.84
C ASP A 124 -10.00 -11.43 -12.59
N THR A 125 -10.95 -10.50 -12.57
CA THR A 125 -11.92 -10.35 -11.47
C THR A 125 -13.00 -11.45 -11.47
N GLY A 126 -13.11 -12.24 -12.55
CA GLY A 126 -14.00 -13.40 -12.63
C GLY A 126 -13.39 -14.67 -12.03
N ALA A 127 -12.07 -14.72 -11.88
CA ALA A 127 -11.38 -15.85 -11.26
C ALA A 127 -11.47 -15.79 -9.73
N THR A 128 -11.97 -16.86 -9.10
CA THR A 128 -12.11 -16.92 -7.62
C THR A 128 -10.77 -16.97 -6.89
N SER A 129 -9.70 -17.44 -7.54
CA SER A 129 -8.36 -17.56 -6.97
C SER A 129 -7.31 -17.33 -8.03
N ILE A 130 -6.05 -17.09 -7.62
CA ILE A 130 -4.91 -17.11 -8.54
C ILE A 130 -4.85 -18.48 -9.21
N ALA A 131 -4.72 -18.50 -10.53
CA ALA A 131 -4.67 -19.73 -11.30
C ALA A 131 -3.42 -19.80 -12.16
N ILE A 132 -2.74 -20.94 -12.16
CA ILE A 132 -1.66 -21.27 -13.09
C ILE A 132 -1.96 -22.60 -13.76
N ASN A 133 -1.32 -22.90 -14.87
CA ASN A 133 -1.47 -24.21 -15.51
C ASN A 133 -0.44 -25.22 -14.97
N ALA A 134 -0.68 -26.50 -15.25
CA ALA A 134 0.21 -27.58 -14.84
C ALA A 134 1.64 -27.48 -15.41
N ALA A 135 1.83 -26.84 -16.57
CA ALA A 135 3.15 -26.60 -17.14
C ALA A 135 3.95 -25.59 -16.28
N GLU A 136 3.30 -24.50 -15.88
CA GLU A 136 3.88 -23.47 -15.04
C GLU A 136 4.17 -23.99 -13.63
N ALA A 137 3.26 -24.76 -13.03
CA ALA A 137 3.47 -25.40 -11.74
C ALA A 137 4.72 -26.31 -11.76
N ARG A 138 4.88 -27.12 -12.81
CA ARG A 138 6.08 -27.95 -13.00
C ARG A 138 7.34 -27.13 -13.21
N ARG A 139 7.26 -26.05 -14.00
CA ARG A 139 8.38 -25.13 -14.27
C ARG A 139 8.95 -24.53 -12.99
N ILE A 140 8.09 -24.19 -12.03
CA ILE A 140 8.50 -23.60 -10.75
C ILE A 140 8.76 -24.64 -9.64
N GLY A 141 8.71 -25.94 -9.98
CA GLY A 141 8.94 -27.03 -9.02
C GLY A 141 7.84 -27.18 -7.96
N LEU A 142 6.62 -26.74 -8.25
CA LEU A 142 5.49 -26.89 -7.34
C LEU A 142 4.91 -28.31 -7.46
N ASP A 143 4.98 -29.08 -6.38
CA ASP A 143 4.23 -30.34 -6.26
C ASP A 143 2.75 -30.05 -5.99
N TYR A 144 2.03 -29.71 -7.05
CA TYR A 144 0.61 -29.35 -6.94
C TYR A 144 -0.30 -30.56 -6.75
N LYS A 145 0.18 -31.77 -7.08
CA LYS A 145 -0.61 -33.00 -7.02
C LYS A 145 -0.79 -33.52 -5.59
N SER A 146 0.03 -33.04 -4.64
CA SER A 146 -0.20 -33.25 -3.21
C SER A 146 -1.38 -32.43 -2.66
N GLY A 147 -1.91 -31.48 -3.45
CA GLY A 147 -3.08 -30.67 -3.09
C GLY A 147 -4.42 -31.39 -3.27
N GLU A 148 -5.51 -30.71 -2.92
CA GLU A 148 -6.87 -31.24 -3.07
C GLU A 148 -7.28 -31.22 -4.56
N ALA A 149 -7.56 -32.39 -5.12
CA ALA A 149 -8.08 -32.51 -6.48
C ALA A 149 -9.54 -32.05 -6.55
N ILE A 150 -9.83 -31.13 -7.48
CA ILE A 150 -11.15 -30.55 -7.71
C ILE A 150 -11.46 -30.48 -9.21
N GLY A 151 -12.72 -30.16 -9.54
CA GLY A 151 -13.13 -29.79 -10.90
C GLY A 151 -13.48 -28.31 -10.98
N VAL A 152 -12.96 -27.61 -11.98
CA VAL A 152 -13.25 -26.18 -12.21
C VAL A 152 -13.95 -25.98 -13.54
N GLY A 153 -14.93 -25.08 -13.57
CA GLY A 153 -15.62 -24.70 -14.81
C GLY A 153 -14.77 -23.73 -15.62
N THR A 154 -14.61 -24.02 -16.91
CA THR A 154 -13.98 -23.14 -17.89
C THR A 154 -14.92 -22.94 -19.07
N ALA A 155 -14.60 -22.01 -19.97
CA ALA A 155 -15.35 -21.83 -21.21
C ALA A 155 -15.40 -23.10 -22.09
N ALA A 156 -14.41 -23.99 -21.96
CA ALA A 156 -14.34 -25.27 -22.68
C ALA A 156 -14.98 -26.44 -21.93
N GLY A 157 -15.59 -26.20 -20.75
CA GLY A 157 -16.18 -27.22 -19.89
C GLY A 157 -15.46 -27.40 -18.56
N ARG A 158 -15.83 -28.45 -17.81
CA ARG A 158 -15.21 -28.74 -16.51
C ARG A 158 -13.89 -29.47 -16.71
N VAL A 159 -12.82 -28.97 -16.08
CA VAL A 159 -11.47 -29.54 -16.16
C VAL A 159 -10.93 -29.89 -14.78
N PRO A 160 -10.04 -30.89 -14.66
CA PRO A 160 -9.33 -31.17 -13.42
C PRO A 160 -8.44 -29.99 -13.00
N ALA A 161 -8.43 -29.72 -11.70
CA ALA A 161 -7.54 -28.76 -11.08
C ALA A 161 -7.17 -29.21 -9.66
N TRP A 162 -6.17 -28.58 -9.08
CA TRP A 162 -5.74 -28.81 -7.70
C TRP A 162 -5.77 -27.50 -6.92
N ARG A 163 -6.36 -27.53 -5.73
CA ARG A 163 -6.20 -26.44 -4.77
C ARG A 163 -4.80 -26.50 -4.19
N VAL A 164 -4.13 -25.37 -4.24
CA VAL A 164 -2.79 -25.18 -3.71
C VAL A 164 -2.73 -23.93 -2.87
N LYS A 165 -1.69 -23.83 -2.04
CA LYS A 165 -1.36 -22.61 -1.32
C LYS A 165 -0.01 -22.11 -1.81
N PHE A 166 0.00 -20.90 -2.33
CA PHE A 166 1.24 -20.23 -2.72
C PHE A 166 1.86 -19.57 -1.50
N ASN A 167 3.14 -19.84 -1.25
CA ASN A 167 3.87 -19.31 -0.11
C ASN A 167 3.96 -17.80 -0.20
N THR A 168 4.32 -17.28 -1.38
CA THR A 168 4.46 -15.85 -1.64
C THR A 168 3.95 -15.50 -3.03
N VAL A 169 3.13 -14.47 -3.14
CA VAL A 169 2.74 -13.84 -4.40
C VAL A 169 3.17 -12.38 -4.35
N LYS A 170 3.94 -11.94 -5.33
CA LYS A 170 4.38 -10.55 -5.46
C LYS A 170 3.88 -9.94 -6.74
N VAL A 171 3.37 -8.70 -6.66
CA VAL A 171 2.99 -7.87 -7.81
C VAL A 171 3.47 -6.45 -7.54
N GLY A 172 4.40 -5.94 -8.34
CA GLY A 172 5.06 -4.66 -8.04
C GLY A 172 5.72 -4.68 -6.64
N SER A 173 5.36 -3.74 -5.78
CA SER A 173 5.82 -3.70 -4.38
C SER A 173 4.94 -4.50 -3.41
N ILE A 174 3.76 -4.95 -3.84
CA ILE A 174 2.81 -5.68 -3.02
C ILE A 174 3.26 -7.13 -2.91
N THR A 175 3.38 -7.63 -1.68
CA THR A 175 3.70 -9.04 -1.40
C THR A 175 2.66 -9.62 -0.46
N LEU A 176 2.01 -10.70 -0.89
CA LEU A 176 1.07 -11.47 -0.08
C LEU A 176 1.64 -12.85 0.21
N ASN A 177 1.45 -13.31 1.44
CA ASN A 177 1.85 -14.64 1.85
C ASN A 177 0.63 -15.57 1.96
N HIS A 178 0.88 -16.87 1.82
CA HIS A 178 -0.11 -17.94 2.04
C HIS A 178 -1.41 -17.72 1.26
N VAL A 179 -1.29 -17.49 -0.04
CA VAL A 179 -2.41 -17.13 -0.91
C VAL A 179 -3.00 -18.39 -1.53
N ASP A 180 -4.32 -18.53 -1.45
CA ASP A 180 -5.02 -19.65 -2.07
C ASP A 180 -4.94 -19.56 -3.59
N GLY A 181 -4.74 -20.71 -4.23
CA GLY A 181 -4.53 -20.80 -5.66
C GLY A 181 -5.02 -22.11 -6.26
N LEU A 182 -4.99 -22.14 -7.58
CA LEU A 182 -5.39 -23.27 -8.40
C LEU A 182 -4.32 -23.60 -9.41
N VAL A 183 -4.06 -24.91 -9.57
CA VAL A 183 -3.33 -25.43 -10.73
C VAL A 183 -4.32 -26.14 -11.62
N VAL A 184 -4.51 -25.63 -12.84
CA VAL A 184 -5.45 -26.18 -13.82
C VAL A 184 -4.70 -27.07 -14.82
N GLU A 185 -5.19 -28.28 -15.07
CA GLU A 185 -4.46 -29.25 -15.91
C GLU A 185 -4.41 -28.80 -17.38
N SER A 186 -5.49 -28.20 -17.89
CA SER A 186 -5.62 -27.80 -19.30
C SER A 186 -6.57 -26.63 -19.48
N GLY A 187 -6.44 -25.90 -20.60
CA GLY A 187 -7.35 -24.82 -20.99
C GLY A 187 -7.00 -23.45 -20.42
N LEU A 188 -5.98 -23.35 -19.55
CA LEU A 188 -5.44 -22.09 -19.07
C LEU A 188 -4.12 -21.76 -19.76
N ASN A 189 -4.13 -20.69 -20.58
CA ASN A 189 -2.97 -20.30 -21.39
C ASN A 189 -2.02 -19.34 -20.67
N VAL A 190 -2.55 -18.51 -19.76
CA VAL A 190 -1.78 -17.51 -19.02
C VAL A 190 -2.13 -17.58 -17.54
N PRO A 191 -1.19 -17.30 -16.63
CA PRO A 191 -1.49 -17.14 -15.21
C PRO A 191 -2.53 -16.04 -14.96
N LEU A 192 -3.45 -16.29 -14.03
CA LEU A 192 -4.50 -15.33 -13.65
C LEU A 192 -4.25 -14.79 -12.25
N LEU A 193 -4.35 -13.47 -12.10
CA LEU A 193 -4.42 -12.81 -10.79
C LEU A 193 -5.89 -12.68 -10.39
N GLY A 194 -6.38 -13.66 -9.64
CA GLY A 194 -7.78 -13.76 -9.22
C GLY A 194 -8.08 -13.13 -7.86
N MET A 195 -9.32 -13.33 -7.42
CA MET A 195 -9.88 -12.70 -6.22
C MET A 195 -9.20 -13.08 -4.90
N SER A 196 -8.49 -14.22 -4.83
CA SER A 196 -7.67 -14.55 -3.65
C SER A 196 -6.53 -13.55 -3.39
N PHE A 197 -6.10 -12.82 -4.42
CA PHE A 197 -5.21 -11.67 -4.31
C PHE A 197 -6.01 -10.36 -4.32
N LEU A 198 -6.90 -10.18 -5.30
CA LEU A 198 -7.55 -8.89 -5.56
C LEU A 198 -8.46 -8.41 -4.42
N ASN A 199 -9.04 -9.32 -3.61
CA ASN A 199 -9.86 -8.93 -2.45
C ASN A 199 -9.09 -8.18 -1.36
N ARG A 200 -7.75 -8.31 -1.34
CA ARG A 200 -6.89 -7.57 -0.41
C ARG A 200 -6.51 -6.19 -0.97
N MET A 201 -6.98 -5.85 -2.16
CA MET A 201 -6.68 -4.61 -2.85
C MET A 201 -7.91 -3.71 -2.93
N GLU A 202 -7.69 -2.41 -2.89
CA GLU A 202 -8.57 -1.42 -3.48
C GLU A 202 -8.14 -1.26 -4.94
N MET A 203 -9.10 -1.35 -5.86
CA MET A 203 -8.86 -1.23 -7.29
C MET A 203 -9.44 0.10 -7.77
N LYS A 204 -8.57 0.99 -8.28
CA LYS A 204 -8.97 2.24 -8.92
C LYS A 204 -8.69 2.16 -10.40
N ARG A 205 -9.65 2.48 -11.24
CA ARG A 205 -9.47 2.54 -12.70
C ARG A 205 -9.69 3.96 -13.18
N ASP A 206 -8.72 4.46 -13.95
CA ASP A 206 -8.78 5.75 -14.63
C ASP A 206 -8.33 5.54 -16.09
N GLY A 207 -9.30 5.55 -17.00
CA GLY A 207 -9.09 5.23 -18.41
C GLY A 207 -8.40 3.88 -18.64
N GLN A 208 -7.18 3.94 -19.17
CA GLN A 208 -6.32 2.78 -19.47
C GLN A 208 -5.41 2.38 -18.29
N THR A 209 -5.50 3.05 -17.15
CA THR A 209 -4.68 2.78 -15.96
C THR A 209 -5.52 2.14 -14.87
N MET A 210 -5.02 1.06 -14.28
CA MET A 210 -5.55 0.44 -13.08
C MET A 210 -4.51 0.55 -11.96
N THR A 211 -4.90 1.13 -10.83
CA THR A 211 -4.08 1.14 -9.62
C THR A 211 -4.63 0.14 -8.62
N LEU A 212 -3.80 -0.80 -8.20
CA LEU A 212 -4.09 -1.70 -7.07
C LEU A 212 -3.42 -1.12 -5.83
N ILE A 213 -4.15 -0.99 -4.74
CA ILE A 213 -3.68 -0.45 -3.46
C ILE A 213 -3.98 -1.47 -2.37
N GLN A 214 -2.96 -2.05 -1.74
CA GLN A 214 -3.14 -3.08 -0.71
C GLN A 214 -3.88 -2.50 0.49
N ARG A 215 -5.00 -3.08 0.93
CA ARG A 215 -5.83 -2.54 2.03
C ARG A 215 -5.32 -2.89 3.43
N TYR A 216 -4.60 -4.00 3.58
CA TYR A 216 -4.05 -4.50 4.84
C TYR A 216 -2.98 -5.57 4.59
#